data_AF-A0A3C0I9S4-F1
#
_entry.id   AF-A0A3C0I9S4-F1
#
_cell.length_a   1.000
_cell.length_b   1.000
_cell.length_c   1.000
_cell.angle_alpha   90.00
_cell.angle_beta   90.00
_cell.angle_gamma   90.00
#
_symmetry.space_group_name_H-M   'P 1'
#
loop_
_entity.id
_entity.type
_entity.pdbx_description
1 polymer ?
#
loop_
_entity_poly.entity_id
_entity_poly.type
_entity_poly.pdbx_seq_one_letter_code
_entity_poly.pdbx_strand_id
1 'polypeptide(L)'
;MLCSCQDKEKPIVHQKNSRRHKHQPQAPLIYRWALARFVGTYEALMEGIYELPAKDLGQGLTEEWVLLQLNYAHCFNFDYTPAEGDNLVMSGEKPFQHMSFLFQEGVWVVGRYDGFSTILEKFQEGKIEPLP
;
A
#
# COMPACT_ATOMS: atom_id res chain seq x y z
N MET A 1 -2.82 9.57 9.08
CA MET A 1 -1.66 8.76 9.55
C MET A 1 -1.78 7.34 9.00
N LEU A 2 -0.66 6.65 8.74
CA LEU A 2 -0.66 5.28 8.23
C LEU A 2 -0.84 4.29 9.38
N CYS A 3 -2.01 3.65 9.45
CA CYS A 3 -2.38 2.76 10.53
C CYS A 3 -2.16 1.30 10.14
N SER A 4 -1.28 0.58 10.85
CA SER A 4 -1.08 -0.85 10.64
C SER A 4 -2.26 -1.65 11.21
N CYS A 5 -2.87 -2.51 10.40
CA CYS A 5 -3.95 -3.36 10.88
C CYS A 5 -3.35 -4.56 11.63
N GLN A 6 -3.47 -4.58 12.96
CA GLN A 6 -3.35 -5.85 13.69
C GLN A 6 -4.63 -6.65 13.42
N ASP A 7 -4.49 -7.93 13.04
CA ASP A 7 -5.63 -8.81 12.77
C ASP A 7 -6.51 -8.93 14.01
N LYS A 8 -7.56 -8.11 14.08
CA LYS A 8 -8.68 -8.37 14.97
C LYS A 8 -9.38 -9.58 14.38
N GLU A 9 -9.26 -10.74 15.05
CA GLU A 9 -9.95 -11.97 14.68
C GLU A 9 -11.39 -11.64 14.29
N LYS A 10 -11.68 -11.73 12.98
CA LYS A 10 -13.04 -11.49 12.52
C LYS A 10 -13.87 -12.68 13.01
N PRO A 11 -14.97 -12.46 13.75
CA PRO A 11 -15.82 -13.57 14.14
C PRO A 11 -16.29 -14.29 12.87
N ILE A 12 -16.16 -15.62 12.85
CA ILE A 12 -16.66 -16.47 11.77
C ILE A 12 -18.19 -16.40 11.82
N VAL A 13 -18.77 -15.49 11.04
CA VAL A 13 -20.23 -15.38 10.91
C VAL A 13 -20.69 -16.44 9.89
N HIS A 14 -21.19 -17.57 10.40
CA HIS A 14 -21.88 -18.55 9.56
C HIS A 14 -23.21 -17.95 9.06
N GLN A 15 -23.24 -17.43 7.83
CA GLN A 15 -24.47 -16.97 7.19
C GLN A 15 -25.28 -18.16 6.65
N LYS A 16 -26.14 -18.74 7.49
CA LYS A 16 -27.01 -19.87 7.14
C LYS A 16 -28.27 -19.50 6.32
N ASN A 17 -28.31 -18.38 5.61
CA ASN A 17 -29.44 -18.02 4.76
C ASN A 17 -28.97 -17.38 3.45
N SER A 18 -28.95 -18.20 2.38
CA SER A 18 -28.87 -17.76 0.99
C SER A 18 -29.97 -16.73 0.70
N ARG A 19 -29.59 -15.45 0.57
CA ARG A 19 -30.44 -14.43 -0.04
C ARG A 19 -29.69 -13.82 -1.20
N ARG A 20 -30.06 -14.28 -2.41
CA ARG A 20 -29.76 -13.63 -3.70
C ARG A 20 -30.09 -12.14 -3.57
N HIS A 21 -29.11 -11.30 -3.92
CA HIS A 21 -29.23 -9.84 -4.04
C HIS A 21 -29.77 -9.11 -2.81
N LYS A 22 -29.06 -9.20 -1.69
CA LYS A 22 -29.07 -8.08 -0.73
C LYS A 22 -28.27 -6.96 -1.39
N HIS A 23 -28.86 -5.78 -1.61
CA HIS A 23 -28.11 -4.57 -1.95
C HIS A 23 -26.94 -4.48 -0.98
N GLN A 24 -25.74 -4.83 -1.44
CA GLN A 24 -24.55 -4.64 -0.64
C GLN A 24 -24.39 -3.12 -0.57
N PRO A 25 -24.46 -2.51 0.63
CA PRO A 25 -24.03 -1.13 0.75
C PRO A 25 -22.62 -1.07 0.16
N GLN A 26 -22.37 -0.11 -0.73
CA GLN A 26 -21.03 0.11 -1.28
C GLN A 26 -20.08 0.16 -0.09
N ALA A 27 -19.16 -0.80 -0.04
CA ALA A 27 -18.20 -0.89 1.05
C ALA A 27 -17.49 0.47 1.13
N PRO A 28 -17.26 1.01 2.35
CA PRO A 28 -16.57 2.28 2.48
C PRO A 28 -15.25 2.25 1.73
N LEU A 29 -14.88 3.38 1.15
CA LEU A 29 -13.65 3.57 0.39
C LEU A 29 -12.47 3.30 1.33
N ILE A 30 -11.73 2.21 1.07
CA ILE A 30 -10.61 1.79 1.92
C ILE A 30 -9.34 1.89 1.08
N TYR A 31 -8.65 3.02 1.20
CA TYR A 31 -7.27 3.13 0.76
C TYR A 31 -6.39 2.24 1.65
N ARG A 32 -5.40 1.59 1.03
CA ARG A 32 -4.50 0.66 1.71
C ARG A 32 -3.06 1.03 1.44
N TRP A 33 -2.19 0.60 2.33
CA TRP A 33 -0.76 0.69 2.15
C TRP A 33 -0.10 -0.65 2.50
N ALA A 34 0.98 -0.97 1.81
CA ALA A 34 1.83 -2.12 2.07
C ALA A 34 3.29 -1.68 2.03
N LEU A 35 4.04 -2.05 3.06
CA LEU A 35 5.45 -1.78 3.22
C LEU A 35 6.21 -3.11 3.08
N ALA A 36 7.24 -3.13 2.26
CA ALA A 36 8.08 -4.29 2.02
C ALA A 36 9.55 -3.90 2.00
N ARG A 37 10.41 -4.85 2.32
CA ARG A 37 11.86 -4.70 2.26
C ARG A 37 12.41 -5.30 0.99
N PHE A 38 13.37 -4.61 0.38
CA PHE A 38 14.12 -5.18 -0.73
C PHE A 38 15.06 -6.29 -0.25
N VAL A 39 14.96 -7.45 -0.88
CA VAL A 39 15.80 -8.62 -0.58
C VAL A 39 16.81 -8.87 -1.69
N GLY A 40 16.43 -8.62 -2.94
CA GLY A 40 17.30 -8.85 -4.08
C GLY A 40 16.56 -8.80 -5.40
N THR A 41 17.27 -9.19 -6.46
CA THR A 41 16.72 -9.34 -7.81
C THR A 41 17.01 -10.72 -8.36
N TYR A 42 16.25 -11.13 -9.37
CA TYR A 42 16.48 -12.33 -10.15
C TYR A 42 16.24 -12.05 -11.62
N GLU A 43 16.83 -12.87 -12.48
CA GLU A 43 16.57 -12.78 -13.92
C GLU A 43 15.14 -13.27 -14.21
N ALA A 44 14.28 -12.32 -14.56
CA ALA A 44 12.92 -12.61 -14.96
C ALA A 44 12.92 -13.27 -16.34
N LEU A 45 12.43 -14.50 -16.42
CA LEU A 45 12.14 -15.17 -17.70
C LEU A 45 10.74 -14.81 -18.23
N MET A 46 9.95 -14.09 -17.44
CA MET A 46 8.59 -13.69 -17.81
C MET A 46 8.55 -12.23 -18.25
N GLU A 47 8.05 -12.02 -19.46
CA GLU A 47 7.67 -10.70 -19.96
C GLU A 47 6.17 -10.48 -19.71
N GLY A 48 5.82 -9.29 -19.24
CA GLY A 48 4.44 -8.92 -18.97
C GLY A 48 4.26 -7.40 -18.95
N ILE A 49 3.01 -6.96 -18.82
CA ILE A 49 2.66 -5.55 -18.73
C ILE A 49 2.10 -5.29 -17.34
N TYR A 50 2.54 -4.21 -16.72
CA TYR A 50 1.99 -3.72 -15.46
C TYR A 50 1.65 -2.24 -15.58
N GLU A 51 0.71 -1.81 -14.74
CA GLU A 51 0.29 -0.42 -14.70
C GLU A 51 1.34 0.44 -13.99
N LEU A 52 1.58 1.65 -14.51
CA LEU A 52 2.50 2.57 -13.86
C LEU A 52 1.82 3.17 -12.60
N PRO A 53 2.59 3.53 -11.56
CA PRO A 53 2.04 4.25 -10.43
C PRO A 53 1.35 5.54 -10.89
N ALA A 54 0.14 5.76 -10.36
CA ALA A 54 -0.59 7.00 -10.46
C ALA A 54 0.11 8.07 -9.61
N LYS A 55 -0.12 9.35 -9.93
CA LYS A 55 0.36 10.49 -9.12
C LYS A 55 -0.63 10.94 -8.05
N ASP A 56 -1.87 10.49 -8.17
CA ASP A 56 -2.98 10.90 -7.33
C ASP A 56 -3.95 9.72 -7.16
N LEU A 57 -4.23 9.36 -5.91
CA LEU A 57 -5.23 8.34 -5.56
C LEU A 57 -6.60 8.95 -5.28
N GLY A 58 -6.71 10.27 -5.19
CA GLY A 58 -7.90 11.02 -4.78
C GLY A 58 -7.84 11.46 -3.32
N GLN A 59 -8.82 12.27 -2.91
CA GLN A 59 -8.98 12.75 -1.53
C GLN A 59 -7.72 13.45 -0.94
N GLY A 60 -6.93 14.10 -1.79
CA GLY A 60 -5.70 14.79 -1.37
C GLY A 60 -4.49 13.86 -1.15
N LEU A 61 -4.62 12.56 -1.44
CA LEU A 61 -3.51 11.61 -1.46
C LEU A 61 -2.75 11.72 -2.78
N THR A 62 -2.06 12.86 -2.96
CA THR A 62 -1.12 13.05 -4.07
C THR A 62 0.28 12.58 -3.68
N GLU A 63 1.07 12.24 -4.69
CA GLU A 63 2.46 11.84 -4.57
C GLU A 63 3.29 12.85 -3.77
N GLU A 64 3.15 14.15 -4.06
CA GLU A 64 3.90 15.22 -3.40
C GLU A 64 3.51 15.34 -1.94
N TRP A 65 2.20 15.24 -1.64
CA TRP A 65 1.72 15.31 -0.26
C TRP A 65 2.22 14.13 0.55
N VAL A 66 2.14 12.91 0.01
CA VAL A 66 2.62 11.70 0.69
C VAL A 66 4.13 11.78 0.93
N LEU A 67 4.91 12.16 -0.09
CA LEU A 67 6.36 12.25 0.03
C LEU A 67 6.80 13.32 1.05
N LEU A 68 6.10 14.46 1.08
CA LEU A 68 6.31 15.48 2.12
C LEU A 68 6.07 14.88 3.52
N GLN A 69 4.97 14.16 3.70
CA GLN A 69 4.66 13.55 5.00
C GLN A 69 5.72 12.51 5.40
N LEU A 70 6.06 11.59 4.50
CA LEU A 70 7.03 10.52 4.76
C LEU A 70 8.41 11.03 5.18
N ASN A 71 8.85 12.15 4.63
CA ASN A 71 10.17 12.73 4.90
C ASN A 71 10.19 13.75 6.04
N TYR A 72 9.05 14.31 6.41
CA TYR A 72 8.98 15.35 7.45
C TYR A 72 8.44 14.84 8.79
N ALA A 73 7.57 13.82 8.76
CA ALA A 73 6.85 13.35 9.94
C ALA A 73 7.03 11.84 10.16
N HIS A 74 6.90 11.42 11.41
CA HIS A 74 6.72 10.00 11.75
C HIS A 74 5.31 9.56 11.35
N CYS A 75 5.15 9.06 10.11
CA CYS A 75 3.84 8.70 9.54
C CYS A 75 3.28 7.35 9.98
N PHE A 76 4.12 6.48 10.54
CA PHE A 76 3.79 5.12 10.92
C PHE A 76 3.44 5.04 12.39
N ASN A 77 2.35 4.34 12.72
CA ASN A 77 1.89 4.15 14.11
C ASN A 77 2.52 2.93 14.83
N PHE A 78 3.66 2.46 14.34
CA PHE A 78 4.42 1.33 14.88
C PHE A 78 5.91 1.67 14.87
N ASP A 79 6.70 0.93 15.63
CA ASP A 79 8.15 1.11 15.67
C ASP A 79 8.76 0.66 14.34
N TYR A 80 9.20 1.64 13.55
CA TYR A 80 9.74 1.42 12.23
C TYR A 80 10.80 2.46 11.92
N THR A 81 11.99 1.96 11.58
CA THR A 81 13.08 2.73 11.01
C THR A 81 13.25 2.30 9.56
N PRO A 82 13.09 3.22 8.59
CA PRO A 82 13.29 2.89 7.17
C PRO A 82 14.71 2.37 6.92
N ALA A 83 14.79 1.34 6.08
CA ALA A 83 16.04 0.79 5.57
C ALA A 83 16.17 1.03 4.07
N GLU A 84 17.42 1.12 3.60
CA GLU A 84 17.70 1.32 2.17
C GLU A 84 17.01 0.25 1.32
N GLY A 85 16.28 0.71 0.30
CA GLY A 85 15.52 -0.13 -0.60
C GLY A 85 14.13 -0.51 -0.11
N ASP A 86 13.69 -0.08 1.08
CA ASP A 86 12.31 -0.29 1.53
C ASP A 86 11.33 0.33 0.52
N ASN A 87 10.23 -0.36 0.26
CA ASN A 87 9.20 0.05 -0.69
C ASN A 87 7.84 0.17 -0.02
N LEU A 88 7.25 1.35 -0.13
CA LEU A 88 5.88 1.63 0.30
C LEU A 88 4.99 1.74 -0.94
N VAL A 89 3.98 0.87 -1.02
CA VAL A 89 2.94 0.91 -2.05
C VAL A 89 1.63 1.33 -1.42
N MET A 90 0.94 2.29 -2.01
CA MET A 90 -0.37 2.75 -1.59
C MET A 90 -1.38 2.46 -2.70
N SER A 91 -2.47 1.78 -2.39
CA SER A 91 -3.49 1.41 -3.38
C SER A 91 -4.77 2.21 -3.16
N GLY A 92 -5.32 2.71 -4.26
CA GLY A 92 -6.57 3.45 -4.30
C GLY A 92 -7.79 2.56 -4.45
N GLU A 93 -8.91 3.20 -4.79
CA GLU A 93 -10.22 2.55 -4.95
C GLU A 93 -10.34 1.80 -6.27
N LYS A 94 -9.68 2.29 -7.32
CA LYS A 94 -9.74 1.69 -8.64
C LYS A 94 -8.76 0.51 -8.72
N PRO A 95 -9.13 -0.58 -9.42
CA PRO A 95 -8.19 -1.65 -9.73
C PRO A 95 -6.91 -1.08 -10.32
N PHE A 96 -5.76 -1.61 -9.89
CA PHE A 96 -4.42 -1.25 -10.38
C PHE A 96 -3.96 0.20 -10.14
N GLN A 97 -4.83 1.08 -9.64
CA GLN A 97 -4.46 2.43 -9.23
C GLN A 97 -3.64 2.38 -7.94
N HIS A 98 -2.36 2.73 -8.03
CA HIS A 98 -1.46 2.71 -6.89
C HIS A 98 -0.40 3.81 -6.98
N MET A 99 0.17 4.21 -5.86
CA MET A 99 1.41 4.99 -5.75
C MET A 99 2.51 4.09 -5.19
N SER A 100 3.75 4.39 -5.51
CA SER A 100 4.90 3.64 -5.02
C SER A 100 6.03 4.59 -4.66
N PHE A 101 6.67 4.31 -3.53
CA PHE A 101 7.75 5.10 -2.97
C PHE A 101 8.88 4.17 -2.52
N LEU A 102 10.12 4.62 -2.69
CA LEU A 102 11.32 3.90 -2.30
C LEU A 102 12.08 4.71 -1.26
N PHE A 103 12.61 4.06 -0.23
CA PHE A 103 13.56 4.69 0.66
C PHE A 103 14.97 4.53 0.08
N GLN A 104 15.55 5.64 -0.37
CA GLN A 104 16.85 5.67 -1.03
C GLN A 104 17.69 6.82 -0.49
N GLU A 105 18.97 6.57 -0.23
CA GLU A 105 19.93 7.55 0.26
C GLU A 105 19.43 8.29 1.53
N GLY A 106 18.69 7.58 2.38
CA GLY A 106 18.17 8.12 3.64
C GLY A 106 16.88 8.95 3.51
N VAL A 107 16.25 9.02 2.33
CA VAL A 107 14.98 9.73 2.12
C VAL A 107 13.99 8.89 1.30
N TRP A 108 12.70 9.14 1.51
CA TRP A 108 11.65 8.59 0.64
C TRP A 108 11.59 9.38 -0.67
N VAL A 109 11.67 8.66 -1.78
CA VAL A 109 11.54 9.17 -3.14
C VAL A 109 10.43 8.45 -3.89
N VAL A 110 9.96 9.06 -4.96
CA VAL A 110 9.00 8.43 -5.87
C VAL A 110 9.75 7.43 -6.72
N GLY A 111 9.28 6.20 -6.71
CA GLY A 111 9.96 5.12 -7.39
C GLY A 111 9.19 3.83 -7.28
N ARG A 112 9.63 2.83 -8.02
CA ARG A 112 9.05 1.49 -7.94
C ARG A 112 10.11 0.46 -8.27
N TYR A 113 9.86 -0.74 -7.80
CA TYR A 113 10.55 -1.90 -8.28
C TYR A 113 9.84 -2.50 -9.50
N ASP A 114 10.62 -3.21 -10.32
CA ASP A 114 10.05 -4.04 -11.35
C ASP A 114 9.35 -5.24 -10.72
N GLY A 115 8.09 -5.47 -11.09
CA GLY A 115 7.25 -6.52 -10.52
C GLY A 115 7.63 -7.93 -10.93
N PHE A 116 8.52 -8.11 -11.92
CA PHE A 116 8.91 -9.41 -12.45
C PHE A 116 10.32 -9.81 -12.04
N SER A 117 11.23 -8.87 -11.78
CA SER A 117 12.63 -9.18 -11.44
C SER A 117 12.99 -8.91 -9.98
N THR A 118 12.10 -8.31 -9.19
CA THR A 118 12.43 -7.88 -7.82
C THR A 118 11.83 -8.80 -6.77
N ILE A 119 12.63 -9.11 -5.74
CA ILE A 119 12.22 -9.86 -4.57
C ILE A 119 12.01 -8.89 -3.41
N LEU A 120 10.76 -8.80 -2.96
CA LEU A 120 10.35 -7.99 -1.82
C LEU A 120 9.81 -8.90 -0.71
N GLU A 121 10.24 -8.68 0.52
CA GLU A 121 9.67 -9.31 1.70
C GLU A 121 8.67 -8.37 2.36
N LYS A 122 7.42 -8.81 2.50
CA LYS A 122 6.38 -8.01 3.16
C LYS A 122 6.79 -7.73 4.60
N PHE A 123 6.84 -6.45 4.95
CA PHE A 123 7.13 -5.99 6.31
C PHE A 123 5.83 -5.75 7.08
N GLN A 124 4.94 -4.90 6.54
CA GLN A 124 3.67 -4.58 7.17
C GLN A 124 2.65 -4.06 6.17
N GLU A 125 1.37 -4.10 6.52
CA GLU A 125 0.32 -3.44 5.74
C GLU A 125 -0.73 -2.78 6.63
N GLY A 126 -1.54 -1.93 6.03
CA GLY A 126 -2.55 -1.22 6.76
C GLY A 126 -3.53 -0.46 5.88
N LYS A 127 -4.35 0.34 6.56
CA LYS A 127 -5.32 1.22 5.95
C LYS A 127 -4.90 2.66 6.15
N ILE A 128 -5.27 3.49 5.20
CA ILE A 128 -5.19 4.94 5.36
C ILE A 128 -6.51 5.38 5.96
N GLU A 129 -6.45 5.98 7.14
CA GLU A 129 -7.60 6.67 7.68
C GLU A 129 -7.69 8.05 7.02
N PRO A 130 -8.81 8.39 6.35
CA PRO A 130 -9.02 9.75 5.88
C PRO A 130 -8.97 10.70 7.09
N LEU A 131 -8.33 11.84 6.91
CA LEU A 131 -8.33 12.89 7.93
C LEU A 131 -9.79 13.34 8.18
N PRO A 132 -10.18 13.58 9.44
CA PRO A 132 -11.52 14.03 9.79
C PRO A 132 -11.86 15.43 9.25
#